data_AF-E9G443-F1
#
_entry.id   AF-E9G443-F1
#
_cell.length_a   1.000
_cell.length_b   1.000
_cell.length_c   1.000
_cell.angle_alpha   90.00
_cell.angle_beta   90.00
_cell.angle_gamma   90.00
#
_symmetry.space_group_name_H-M   'P 1'
#
loop_
_entity.id
_entity.type
_entity.pdbx_description
1 polymer ?
#
loop_
_entity_poly.entity_id
_entity_poly.type
_entity_poly.pdbx_seq_one_letter_code
_entity_poly.pdbx_strand_id
1 'polypeptide(L)'
;MESVVEIASRNELGLHTSWKIAPSNWDSPLKTTPLVKIDGAILTVKQSGLYFIYAQVHYLDEHSTNAYEVFINTEPFLRCITSAFSETSFPKANTCYTAAATQLREGDKLFLRDIEPLRYSVLQPSKTFFGLIRMAPIADFS
;
A
#
# COMPACT_ATOMS: atom_id res chain seq x y z
N MET A 1 -10.41 15.65 -22.51
CA MET A 1 -10.71 14.36 -21.85
C MET A 1 -9.45 13.53 -22.02
N GLU A 2 -8.56 13.56 -21.02
CA GLU A 2 -7.38 12.67 -21.02
C GLU A 2 -7.88 11.23 -21.05
N SER A 3 -7.24 10.41 -21.87
CA SER A 3 -7.66 9.02 -22.05
C SER A 3 -7.52 8.29 -20.71
N VAL A 4 -8.56 7.58 -20.29
CA VAL A 4 -8.59 6.82 -19.02
C VAL A 4 -7.43 5.79 -18.95
N VAL A 5 -6.86 5.45 -20.11
CA VAL A 5 -5.72 4.54 -20.31
C VAL A 5 -4.38 5.16 -19.87
N GLU A 6 -4.21 6.49 -19.88
CA GLU A 6 -2.92 7.14 -19.52
C GLU A 6 -2.61 7.16 -18.02
N ILE A 7 -3.58 6.82 -17.15
CA ILE A 7 -3.45 7.00 -15.69
C ILE A 7 -3.17 5.68 -14.96
N ALA A 8 -3.48 4.54 -15.58
CA ALA A 8 -3.27 3.23 -14.99
C ALA A 8 -1.94 2.61 -15.42
N SER A 9 -1.15 2.15 -14.46
CA SER A 9 0.11 1.45 -14.69
C SER A 9 -0.07 -0.04 -14.49
N ARG A 10 0.50 -0.83 -15.40
CA ARG A 10 0.48 -2.30 -15.33
C ARG A 10 1.57 -2.79 -14.38
N ASN A 11 1.18 -3.63 -13.44
CA ASN A 11 2.08 -4.24 -12.47
C ASN A 11 2.54 -5.62 -12.95
N GLU A 12 3.61 -5.64 -13.75
CA GLU A 12 4.10 -6.86 -14.42
C GLU A 12 4.45 -7.99 -13.45
N LEU A 13 4.97 -7.67 -12.26
CA LEU A 13 5.44 -8.64 -11.26
C LEU A 13 4.48 -8.79 -10.06
N GLY A 14 3.40 -8.00 -10.02
CA GLY A 14 2.55 -7.86 -8.85
C GLY A 14 3.18 -7.03 -7.72
N LEU A 15 4.45 -6.61 -7.80
CA LEU A 15 5.11 -5.84 -6.75
C LEU A 15 4.97 -4.31 -6.99
N HIS A 16 4.37 -3.62 -6.02
CA HIS A 16 4.21 -2.16 -6.09
C HIS A 16 5.50 -1.44 -5.67
N THR A 17 6.12 -0.71 -6.60
CA THR A 17 7.47 -0.12 -6.43
C THR A 17 7.51 1.41 -6.53
N SER A 18 6.45 2.06 -7.00
CA SER A 18 6.45 3.49 -7.35
C SER A 18 6.13 4.42 -6.17
N TRP A 19 6.54 4.03 -4.95
CA TRP A 19 6.24 4.79 -3.74
C TRP A 19 7.03 6.09 -3.67
N LYS A 20 6.34 7.16 -3.30
CA LYS A 20 6.92 8.48 -3.00
C LYS A 20 6.42 8.93 -1.64
N ILE A 21 7.29 9.56 -0.86
CA ILE A 21 6.89 10.20 0.41
C ILE A 21 5.89 11.31 0.07
N ALA A 22 4.70 11.26 0.66
CA ALA A 22 3.71 12.32 0.51
C ALA A 22 4.24 13.62 1.13
N PRO A 23 4.10 14.78 0.46
CA PRO A 23 4.46 16.06 1.05
C PRO A 23 3.60 16.30 2.29
N SER A 24 4.23 16.62 3.43
CA SER A 24 3.51 17.00 4.63
C SER A 24 2.87 18.38 4.43
N ASN A 25 1.55 18.47 4.40
CA ASN A 25 0.79 19.73 4.38
C ASN A 25 0.54 20.30 5.79
N TRP A 26 1.15 19.72 6.82
CA TRP A 26 0.96 20.13 8.20
C TRP A 26 2.02 21.16 8.59
N ASP A 27 1.61 22.39 8.87
CA ASP A 27 2.46 23.50 9.36
C ASP A 27 3.04 23.29 10.78
N SER A 28 3.14 22.06 11.27
CA SER A 28 3.50 21.74 12.66
C SER A 28 4.88 21.09 12.76
N PRO A 29 5.61 21.27 13.88
CA PRO A 29 6.94 20.70 14.11
C PRO A 29 6.96 19.18 14.33
N LEU A 30 6.06 18.43 13.68
CA LEU A 30 6.34 17.05 13.28
C LEU A 30 7.45 17.07 12.22
N LYS A 31 8.62 17.59 12.59
CA LYS A 31 9.91 17.30 11.98
C LYS A 31 10.21 15.84 12.28
N THR A 32 9.40 14.96 11.70
CA THR A 32 9.40 13.54 12.02
C THR A 32 10.59 12.93 11.31
N THR A 33 11.53 12.40 12.10
CA THR A 33 12.44 11.37 11.61
C THR A 33 11.61 10.36 10.79
N PRO A 34 11.96 10.09 9.52
CA PRO A 34 11.17 9.19 8.70
C PRO A 34 10.98 7.85 9.42
N LEU A 35 9.73 7.43 9.64
CA LEU A 35 9.40 6.17 10.32
C LEU A 35 9.95 4.96 9.54
N VAL A 36 10.12 5.13 8.23
CA VAL A 36 10.63 4.11 7.31
C VAL A 36 11.72 4.68 6.40
N LYS A 37 12.60 3.80 5.93
CA LYS A 37 13.44 4.01 4.73
C LYS A 37 12.73 3.35 3.56
N ILE A 38 12.56 4.07 2.45
CA ILE A 38 12.01 3.51 1.20
C ILE A 38 13.17 3.10 0.29
N ASP A 39 13.10 1.88 -0.24
CA ASP A 39 14.02 1.34 -1.25
C ASP A 39 13.19 0.55 -2.28
N GLY A 40 12.80 1.21 -3.37
CA GLY A 40 11.85 0.68 -4.34
C GLY A 40 10.52 0.29 -3.69
N ALA A 41 10.21 -1.01 -3.69
CA ALA A 41 9.00 -1.57 -3.07
C ALA A 41 9.07 -1.70 -1.53
N ILE A 42 10.26 -1.64 -0.95
CA ILE A 42 10.48 -2.03 0.45
C ILE A 42 10.48 -0.79 1.35
N LEU A 43 9.61 -0.80 2.35
CA LEU A 43 9.58 0.14 3.47
C LEU A 43 10.25 -0.54 4.67
N THR A 44 11.47 -0.10 5.02
CA THR A 44 12.19 -0.62 6.20
C THR A 44 11.92 0.24 7.43
N VAL A 45 11.40 -0.36 8.50
CA VAL A 45 11.08 0.30 9.77
C VAL A 45 12.35 0.80 10.45
N LYS A 46 12.36 2.06 10.90
CA LYS A 46 13.51 2.66 11.60
C LYS A 46 13.44 2.63 13.12
N GLN A 47 12.26 2.38 13.71
CA GLN A 47 12.08 2.41 15.15
C GLN A 47 11.05 1.35 15.59
N SER A 48 11.35 0.61 16.64
CA SER A 48 10.44 -0.38 17.21
C SER A 48 9.21 0.28 17.85
N GLY A 49 8.00 -0.29 17.65
CA GLY A 49 6.78 0.23 18.26
C GLY A 49 5.50 -0.51 17.86
N LEU A 50 4.37 -0.05 18.39
CA LEU A 50 3.04 -0.40 17.90
C LEU A 50 2.69 0.52 16.73
N TYR A 51 2.38 -0.06 15.57
CA TYR A 51 2.10 0.65 14.33
C TYR A 51 0.69 0.36 13.83
N PHE A 52 -0.01 1.38 13.36
CA PHE A 52 -1.20 1.24 12.53
C PHE A 52 -0.77 1.30 11.06
N ILE A 53 -0.95 0.21 10.35
CA ILE A 53 -0.59 0.04 8.93
C ILE A 53 -1.87 0.12 8.12
N TYR A 54 -1.86 0.90 7.04
CA TYR A 54 -3.00 1.01 6.12
C TYR A 54 -2.53 1.07 4.66
N ALA A 55 -3.32 0.50 3.77
CA ALA A 55 -3.04 0.49 2.34
C ALA A 55 -4.33 0.62 1.53
N GLN A 56 -4.21 1.23 0.36
CA GLN A 56 -5.22 1.20 -0.69
C GLN A 56 -4.58 1.03 -2.05
N VAL A 57 -5.15 0.15 -2.86
CA VAL A 57 -4.87 0.06 -4.31
C VAL A 57 -6.15 0.37 -5.06
N HIS A 58 -6.09 1.31 -6.00
CA HIS A 58 -7.17 1.56 -6.93
C HIS A 58 -6.92 0.82 -8.24
N TYR A 59 -7.58 -0.33 -8.39
CA TYR A 59 -7.53 -1.09 -9.63
C TYR A 59 -8.40 -0.43 -10.70
N LEU A 60 -7.88 -0.38 -11.92
CA LEU A 60 -8.63 -0.09 -13.13
C LEU A 60 -8.34 -1.23 -14.10
N ASP A 61 -9.08 -2.32 -13.94
CA ASP A 61 -8.65 -3.62 -14.46
C ASP A 61 -9.85 -4.44 -14.96
N GLU A 62 -9.63 -5.27 -15.98
CA GLU A 62 -10.69 -6.08 -16.62
C GLU A 62 -11.03 -7.35 -15.83
N HIS A 63 -10.09 -7.84 -15.01
CA HIS A 63 -10.28 -9.07 -14.24
C HIS A 63 -11.43 -8.91 -13.24
N SER A 64 -12.17 -10.00 -13.05
CA SER A 64 -13.31 -10.03 -12.14
C SER A 64 -12.91 -9.95 -10.67
N THR A 65 -11.67 -10.33 -10.33
CA THR A 65 -11.13 -10.31 -8.98
C THR A 65 -9.76 -9.64 -8.97
N ASN A 66 -9.59 -8.68 -8.07
CA ASN A 66 -8.34 -8.00 -7.79
C ASN A 66 -8.03 -8.10 -6.30
N ALA A 67 -6.78 -8.40 -5.99
CA ALA A 67 -6.37 -8.57 -4.62
C ALA A 67 -4.89 -8.27 -4.44
N TYR A 68 -4.54 -7.72 -3.27
CA TYR A 68 -3.18 -7.58 -2.83
C TYR A 68 -3.03 -7.98 -1.36
N GLU A 69 -1.76 -8.15 -0.99
CA GLU A 69 -1.34 -8.36 0.37
C GLU A 69 -0.29 -7.33 0.77
N VAL A 70 -0.34 -6.93 2.04
CA VAL A 70 0.75 -6.24 2.71
C VAL A 70 1.54 -7.30 3.46
N PHE A 71 2.83 -7.39 3.14
CA PHE A 71 3.75 -8.30 3.80
C PHE A 71 4.50 -7.59 4.93
N ILE A 72 4.81 -8.33 5.98
CA ILE A 72 5.82 -8.00 6.97
C ILE A 72 6.88 -9.09 6.91
N ASN A 73 8.09 -8.72 6.51
CA ASN A 73 9.20 -9.61 6.21
C ASN A 73 8.81 -10.64 5.14
N THR A 74 8.60 -11.90 5.51
CA THR A 74 8.21 -12.98 4.58
C THR A 74 6.73 -13.33 4.66
N GLU A 75 6.01 -12.81 5.65
CA GLU A 75 4.65 -13.25 5.97
C GLU A 75 3.60 -12.25 5.48
N PRO A 76 2.51 -12.72 4.85
CA PRO A 76 1.37 -11.87 4.53
C PRO A 76 0.68 -11.46 5.84
N PHE A 77 0.54 -10.15 6.05
CA PHE A 77 -0.07 -9.58 7.26
C PHE A 77 -1.50 -9.10 7.01
N LEU A 78 -1.71 -8.32 5.95
CA LEU A 78 -3.04 -7.86 5.53
C LEU A 78 -3.33 -8.34 4.13
N ARG A 79 -4.60 -8.63 3.87
CA ARG A 79 -5.10 -8.94 2.52
C ARG A 79 -6.32 -8.07 2.23
N CYS A 80 -6.40 -7.58 1.01
CA CYS A 80 -7.59 -6.95 0.48
C CYS A 80 -8.02 -7.66 -0.80
N ILE A 81 -9.30 -8.02 -0.90
CA ILE A 81 -9.87 -8.65 -2.09
C ILE A 81 -11.11 -7.85 -2.48
N THR A 82 -11.18 -7.46 -3.76
CA THR A 82 -12.37 -6.88 -4.36
C THR A 82 -12.76 -7.70 -5.59
N SER A 83 -14.06 -7.88 -5.79
CA SER A 83 -14.58 -8.61 -6.94
C SER A 83 -15.72 -7.84 -7.57
N ALA A 84 -15.66 -7.65 -8.88
CA ALA A 84 -16.66 -6.96 -9.67
C ALA A 84 -16.92 -7.79 -10.93
N PHE A 85 -18.05 -8.51 -10.94
CA PHE A 85 -18.49 -9.25 -12.11
C PHE A 85 -18.92 -8.30 -13.23
N SER A 86 -18.60 -8.65 -14.48
CA SER A 86 -19.13 -7.99 -15.67
C SER A 86 -19.21 -9.01 -16.79
N GLU A 87 -20.29 -8.94 -17.56
CA GLU A 87 -20.47 -9.74 -18.78
C GLU A 87 -19.58 -9.25 -19.93
N THR A 88 -18.98 -8.07 -19.78
CA THR A 88 -18.09 -7.44 -20.77
C THR A 88 -16.68 -7.30 -20.22
N SER A 89 -15.67 -7.41 -21.10
CA SER A 89 -14.25 -7.24 -20.76
C SER A 89 -13.83 -5.77 -20.56
N PHE A 90 -14.75 -4.87 -20.18
CA PHE A 90 -14.38 -3.48 -19.92
C PHE A 90 -13.67 -3.34 -18.56
N PRO A 91 -12.62 -2.49 -18.47
CA PRO A 91 -11.94 -2.22 -17.21
C PRO A 91 -12.88 -1.63 -16.15
N LYS A 92 -12.75 -2.11 -14.91
CA LYS A 92 -13.57 -1.68 -13.77
C LYS A 92 -12.71 -0.96 -12.76
N ALA A 93 -13.20 0.20 -12.32
CA ALA A 93 -12.55 0.99 -11.27
C ALA A 93 -13.01 0.51 -9.89
N ASN A 94 -12.10 -0.02 -9.08
CA ASN A 94 -12.37 -0.45 -7.71
C ASN A 94 -11.22 -0.09 -6.77
N THR A 95 -11.54 0.56 -5.65
CA THR A 95 -10.58 0.74 -4.55
C THR A 95 -10.65 -0.45 -3.59
N CYS A 96 -9.49 -0.99 -3.22
CA CYS A 96 -9.39 -2.02 -2.20
C CYS A 96 -8.55 -1.49 -1.03
N TYR A 97 -9.19 -1.22 0.11
CA TYR A 97 -8.56 -0.69 1.33
C TYR A 97 -8.49 -1.75 2.42
N THR A 98 -7.37 -1.81 3.14
CA THR A 98 -7.22 -2.62 4.36
C THR A 98 -6.31 -1.93 5.37
N ALA A 99 -6.49 -2.22 6.66
CA ALA A 99 -5.68 -1.67 7.73
C ALA A 99 -5.72 -2.54 8.98
N ALA A 100 -4.63 -2.52 9.76
CA ALA A 100 -4.58 -3.12 11.09
C ALA A 100 -3.44 -2.55 11.93
N ALA A 101 -3.53 -2.74 13.25
CA ALA A 101 -2.45 -2.46 14.17
C ALA A 101 -1.60 -3.71 14.42
N THR A 102 -0.28 -3.56 14.47
CA THR A 102 0.64 -4.63 14.88
C THR A 102 1.93 -4.05 15.44
N GLN A 103 2.70 -4.87 16.14
CA GLN A 103 4.04 -4.50 16.58
C GLN A 103 5.02 -4.69 15.44
N LEU A 104 5.88 -3.69 15.23
CA LEU A 104 7.01 -3.76 14.31
C LEU A 104 8.29 -3.49 15.08
N ARG A 105 9.36 -4.18 14.69
CA ARG A 105 10.71 -3.97 15.19
C ARG A 105 11.51 -3.14 14.18
N GLU A 106 12.50 -2.42 14.68
CA GLU A 106 13.51 -1.81 13.81
C GLU A 106 14.12 -2.87 12.87
N GLY A 107 14.19 -2.53 11.58
CA GLY A 107 14.67 -3.42 10.53
C GLY A 107 13.60 -4.27 9.84
N ASP A 108 12.37 -4.35 10.39
CA ASP A 108 11.27 -5.03 9.71
C ASP A 108 10.99 -4.39 8.35
N LYS A 109 10.71 -5.23 7.36
CA LYS A 109 10.50 -4.83 5.97
C LYS A 109 9.04 -5.01 5.59
N LEU A 110 8.42 -3.96 5.06
CA LEU A 110 7.07 -4.01 4.55
C LEU A 110 7.05 -3.78 3.05
N PHE A 111 6.17 -4.47 2.35
CA PHE A 111 5.91 -4.24 0.93
C PHE A 111 4.49 -4.67 0.58
N LEU A 112 3.99 -4.17 -0.54
CA LEU A 112 2.65 -4.47 -1.05
C LEU A 112 2.77 -5.23 -2.37
N ARG A 113 2.08 -6.37 -2.46
CA ARG A 113 2.11 -7.23 -3.63
C ARG A 113 0.71 -7.71 -4.02
N ASP A 114 0.35 -7.57 -5.29
CA ASP A 114 -0.84 -8.19 -5.88
C ASP A 114 -0.70 -9.72 -5.83
N ILE A 115 -1.79 -10.41 -5.48
CA ILE A 115 -1.80 -11.89 -5.42
C ILE A 115 -1.54 -12.47 -6.82
N GLU A 116 -2.12 -11.85 -7.84
CA GLU A 116 -1.88 -12.18 -9.23
C GLU A 116 -1.19 -11.01 -9.95
N PRO A 117 -0.19 -11.28 -10.80
CA PRO A 117 0.49 -10.24 -11.56
C PRO A 117 -0.39 -9.69 -12.69
N LEU A 118 0.18 -8.78 -13.49
CA LEU A 118 -0.42 -8.24 -14.71
C LEU A 118 -1.70 -7.43 -14.47
N ARG A 119 -1.85 -6.85 -13.28
CA ARG A 119 -2.96 -5.97 -12.91
C ARG A 119 -2.69 -4.51 -13.20
N TYR A 120 -3.73 -3.78 -13.57
CA TYR A 120 -3.68 -2.34 -13.79
C TYR A 120 -4.16 -1.57 -12.55
N SER A 121 -3.37 -0.60 -12.12
CA SER A 121 -3.71 0.26 -10.98
C SER A 121 -3.43 1.73 -11.26
N VAL A 122 -4.26 2.61 -10.69
CA VAL A 122 -4.15 4.06 -10.83
C VAL A 122 -3.17 4.61 -9.79
N LEU A 123 -1.99 5.04 -10.23
CA LEU A 123 -0.89 5.48 -9.36
C LEU A 123 -0.95 6.97 -9.04
N GLN A 124 -2.08 7.42 -8.50
CA GLN A 124 -2.25 8.78 -7.99
C GLN A 124 -2.27 8.78 -6.46
N PRO A 125 -1.68 9.78 -5.76
CA PRO A 125 -1.58 9.80 -4.30
C PRO A 125 -2.92 9.67 -3.55
N SER A 126 -4.02 10.14 -4.14
CA SER A 126 -5.37 10.04 -3.56
C SER A 126 -6.08 8.71 -3.86
N LYS A 127 -5.50 7.86 -4.70
CA LYS A 127 -6.12 6.62 -5.21
C LYS A 127 -5.40 5.38 -4.72
N THR A 128 -4.07 5.38 -4.81
CA THR A 128 -3.21 4.28 -4.38
C THR A 128 -2.17 4.80 -3.40
N PHE A 129 -2.16 4.27 -2.19
CA PHE A 129 -1.29 4.72 -1.11
C PHE A 129 -0.99 3.60 -0.12
N PHE A 130 0.15 3.71 0.56
CA PHE A 130 0.60 2.79 1.58
C PHE A 130 1.23 3.60 2.72
N GLY A 131 0.76 3.42 3.94
CA GLY A 131 1.13 4.27 5.06
C GLY A 131 1.20 3.56 6.41
N LEU A 132 1.92 4.19 7.32
CA LEU A 132 2.16 3.73 8.67
C LEU A 132 2.07 4.89 9.65
N ILE A 133 1.45 4.65 10.81
CA ILE A 133 1.44 5.58 11.95
C ILE A 133 2.02 4.82 13.14
N ARG A 134 3.10 5.33 13.74
CA ARG A 134 3.61 4.80 15.01
C ARG A 134 2.74 5.33 16.15
N MET A 135 2.02 4.43 16.83
CA MET A 135 1.09 4.77 17.89
C MET A 135 1.76 4.80 19.27
N ALA A 136 2.70 3.90 19.54
CA ALA A 136 3.44 3.83 20.81
C ALA A 136 4.82 3.17 20.64
N PRO A 137 5.81 3.46 21.51
CA PRO A 137 7.03 2.67 21.65
C PRO A 137 6.76 1.24 22.14
N ILE A 138 7.73 0.33 22.03
CA ILE A 138 7.58 -1.10 22.39
C ILE A 138 7.63 -1.38 23.92
N ALA A 139 7.73 -0.35 24.76
CA ALA A 139 7.98 -0.49 26.20
C ALA A 139 6.76 -0.28 27.13
N ASP A 140 5.56 -0.02 26.60
CA ASP A 140 4.40 0.39 27.42
C ASP A 140 3.37 -0.72 27.70
N PHE A 141 3.71 -2.01 27.48
CA PHE A 141 2.75 -3.14 27.63
C PHE A 141 3.22 -4.28 28.56
N SER A 142 4.21 -4.03 29.43
CA SER A 142 4.63 -4.97 30.49
C SER A 142 3.96 -4.67 31.82
#